data_AF-A0A0S8B5K4-F1
#
_entry.id   AF-A0A0S8B5K4-F1
#
_cell.length_a   1.000
_cell.length_b   1.000
_cell.length_c   1.000
_cell.angle_alpha   90.00
_cell.angle_beta   90.00
_cell.angle_gamma   90.00
#
_symmetry.space_group_name_H-M   'P 1'
#
loop_
_entity.id
_entity.type
_entity.pdbx_description
1 polymer ?
#
loop_
_entity_poly.entity_id
_entity_poly.type
_entity_poly.pdbx_seq_one_letter_code
_entity_poly.pdbx_strand_id
1 'polypeptide(L)'
;MRNGINLAGAFLLILILAACTTAELAPTMTSVVVPEDTPIAETPTAVATNPVVTTEPTPTPTVTATNTVPPPTETPAEQATATPEPNLGGGAPDDPPSSEVVPILVRPEQWRPGLGDIAVLWPDGSGLKLLTTYHYNADPVLSPDGQRIAYRSVPSTITSLPEPGPRLSEGYYNIWVITTDGEQAWQLTSSEAARSVPSWSADSQRVIFSQGESGELVEVDVDLQDRRVITQSAFNPKVRPDGSGVGFITRDGGLAWIDASGSTFDIVPSSSLPPNTVVNDFDWLPDGQGLVYTLADLSEQIGGSTLGIKYGVWVNDVDGSMPVLLADGARNAKVSPNGQTVAVLTGSGYADACFVDQRLAFLYLDPERAEAELVDMGDLNGFPGSIAMGSFFPLANVTWSSGQQALVEFGLTCEEDRSSAGWYLIDSQSRQMLQVRPPFQSFEDVADVESGGPAAGIQLTGIEVIDRAIEAILSNDLDARQELIHYTTAGCTTADGLGGPPKCEPDQADGTPVTYFPVLGPGEGSPVMPEDIDNTIDFVVKELYAAFRRLDPTEVDIYYPAGVYGLVFSFPPGDSLTGVTVRLDDQGRIIRLDFFIQPPETQIDGQGIELLIQPATD
;
A
#
# COMPACT_ATOMS: atom_id res chain seq x y z
N MET A 1 -39.42 -1.49 57.36
CA MET A 1 -40.59 -2.40 57.49
C MET A 1 -41.32 -2.43 56.16
N ARG A 2 -41.45 -3.63 55.56
CA ARG A 2 -42.64 -4.17 54.84
C ARG A 2 -43.90 -3.28 54.94
N ASN A 3 -44.72 -2.98 53.93
CA ASN A 3 -45.34 -3.70 52.79
C ASN A 3 -45.92 -2.59 51.85
N GLY A 4 -46.29 -2.71 50.58
CA GLY A 4 -46.53 -3.81 49.65
C GLY A 4 -47.73 -3.45 48.72
N ILE A 5 -47.62 -3.75 47.41
CA ILE A 5 -48.70 -4.21 46.48
C ILE A 5 -49.70 -3.11 45.98
N ASN A 6 -50.09 -2.93 44.69
CA ASN A 6 -49.97 -3.62 43.39
C ASN A 6 -50.47 -2.72 42.20
N LEU A 7 -50.26 -3.24 40.98
CA LEU A 7 -50.90 -2.98 39.65
C LEU A 7 -50.39 -1.75 38.85
N ALA A 8 -49.86 -1.77 37.62
CA ALA A 8 -49.71 -2.67 36.44
C ALA A 8 -50.40 -2.13 35.18
N GLY A 9 -49.70 -2.19 34.03
CA GLY A 9 -50.18 -2.01 32.64
C GLY A 9 -49.49 -0.85 31.90
N ALA A 10 -48.84 -0.98 30.73
CA ALA A 10 -48.85 -2.04 29.71
C ALA A 10 -47.58 -1.96 28.81
N PHE A 11 -47.13 -3.11 28.32
CA PHE A 11 -46.20 -3.26 27.18
C PHE A 11 -46.89 -4.10 26.12
N LEU A 12 -46.86 -3.66 24.86
CA LEU A 12 -47.50 -4.33 23.73
C LEU A 12 -46.44 -5.12 22.94
N LEU A 13 -46.66 -6.43 22.83
CA LEU A 13 -45.95 -7.35 21.94
C LEU A 13 -46.94 -7.72 20.81
N ILE A 14 -46.54 -7.62 19.55
CA ILE A 14 -47.33 -8.14 18.42
C ILE A 14 -46.56 -9.28 17.76
N LEU A 15 -47.26 -10.40 17.65
CA LEU A 15 -46.84 -11.69 17.10
C LEU A 15 -47.86 -12.00 15.98
N ILE A 16 -47.39 -12.29 14.76
CA ILE A 16 -48.23 -12.92 13.73
C ILE A 16 -47.47 -14.10 13.12
N LEU A 17 -48.05 -15.27 13.29
CA LEU A 17 -47.74 -16.53 12.61
C LEU A 17 -48.62 -16.66 11.35
N ALA A 18 -48.06 -17.18 10.26
CA ALA A 18 -48.80 -17.99 9.30
C ALA A 18 -47.85 -18.94 8.55
N ALA A 19 -48.19 -20.23 8.57
CA ALA A 19 -47.55 -21.31 7.83
C ALA A 19 -48.22 -21.51 6.46
N CYS A 20 -47.44 -21.90 5.45
CA CYS A 20 -47.91 -22.71 4.32
C CYS A 20 -46.76 -23.55 3.74
N THR A 21 -47.14 -24.71 3.24
CA THR A 21 -46.38 -25.93 2.95
C THR A 21 -45.77 -26.01 1.56
N THR A 22 -44.70 -26.80 1.45
CA THR A 22 -44.23 -27.66 0.33
C THR A 22 -43.96 -27.05 -1.05
N ALA A 23 -42.68 -27.03 -1.44
CA ALA A 23 -42.20 -27.55 -2.72
C ALA A 23 -40.66 -27.72 -2.68
N GLU A 24 -40.21 -28.97 -2.55
CA GLU A 24 -38.82 -29.37 -2.87
C GLU A 24 -38.65 -29.32 -4.40
N LEU A 25 -37.61 -28.62 -4.87
CA LEU A 25 -37.08 -28.78 -6.22
C LEU A 25 -35.56 -28.91 -6.13
N ALA A 26 -35.10 -30.17 -6.10
CA ALA A 26 -33.73 -30.53 -6.43
C ALA A 26 -33.58 -30.57 -7.96
N PRO A 27 -32.54 -29.98 -8.56
CA PRO A 27 -32.14 -30.34 -9.91
C PRO A 27 -31.31 -31.63 -9.86
N THR A 28 -31.89 -32.69 -10.38
CA THR A 28 -31.20 -33.93 -10.73
C THR A 28 -30.31 -33.67 -11.94
N MET A 29 -29.00 -33.56 -11.74
CA MET A 29 -28.02 -33.67 -12.83
C MET A 29 -27.97 -35.13 -13.28
N THR A 30 -28.52 -35.38 -14.47
CA THR A 30 -28.49 -36.68 -15.13
C THR A 30 -27.09 -36.89 -15.69
N SER A 31 -26.37 -37.88 -15.17
CA SER A 31 -25.11 -38.34 -15.76
C SER A 31 -25.39 -39.04 -17.08
N VAL A 32 -24.88 -38.46 -18.17
CA VAL A 32 -24.79 -39.15 -19.46
C VAL A 32 -23.49 -39.94 -19.46
N VAL A 33 -23.61 -41.25 -19.24
CA VAL A 33 -22.57 -42.24 -19.54
C VAL A 33 -22.69 -42.59 -21.03
N VAL A 34 -21.60 -42.44 -21.78
CA VAL A 34 -21.41 -43.07 -23.11
C VAL A 34 -20.03 -43.75 -23.08
N PRO A 35 -19.88 -44.98 -23.61
CA PRO A 35 -18.89 -45.96 -23.16
C PRO A 35 -17.58 -45.98 -23.97
N GLU A 36 -16.59 -46.64 -23.37
CA GLU A 36 -15.22 -46.94 -23.84
C GLU A 36 -15.12 -47.85 -25.09
N ASP A 37 -13.88 -47.91 -25.58
CA ASP A 37 -13.20 -48.94 -26.40
C ASP A 37 -13.33 -48.82 -27.93
N THR A 38 -12.26 -48.84 -28.74
CA THR A 38 -11.15 -49.82 -28.74
C THR A 38 -9.97 -49.38 -29.68
N PRO A 39 -8.81 -50.08 -29.66
CA PRO A 39 -7.45 -49.58 -29.96
C PRO A 39 -6.85 -50.08 -31.30
N ILE A 40 -5.76 -49.45 -31.79
CA ILE A 40 -4.84 -50.00 -32.82
C ILE A 40 -3.43 -49.38 -32.62
N ALA A 41 -2.49 -50.08 -31.97
CA ALA A 41 -1.42 -50.94 -32.52
C ALA A 41 -0.14 -50.19 -32.95
N GLU A 42 0.93 -50.39 -32.18
CA GLU A 42 2.31 -50.04 -32.53
C GLU A 42 3.15 -51.28 -32.92
N THR A 43 4.25 -50.98 -33.64
CA THR A 43 5.49 -51.74 -33.94
C THR A 43 5.55 -52.56 -35.25
N PRO A 44 6.75 -52.83 -35.86
CA PRO A 44 8.13 -52.65 -35.33
C PRO A 44 9.25 -52.16 -36.33
N THR A 45 10.47 -52.06 -35.77
CA THR A 45 11.85 -52.28 -36.35
C THR A 45 12.51 -51.14 -37.16
N ALA A 46 13.80 -50.80 -37.01
CA ALA A 46 14.98 -51.62 -36.72
C ALA A 46 16.20 -50.86 -36.10
N VAL A 47 16.82 -51.49 -35.09
CA VAL A 47 18.25 -51.87 -34.96
C VAL A 47 19.31 -51.14 -35.80
N ALA A 48 20.26 -50.50 -35.12
CA ALA A 48 21.69 -50.52 -35.48
C ALA A 48 22.58 -50.38 -34.23
N THR A 49 23.67 -51.12 -34.24
CA THR A 49 24.57 -51.48 -33.12
C THR A 49 25.74 -50.50 -32.91
N ASN A 50 26.15 -50.36 -31.64
CA ASN A 50 27.37 -49.81 -31.03
C ASN A 50 28.71 -49.98 -31.81
N PRO A 51 29.75 -49.14 -31.57
CA PRO A 51 30.67 -49.43 -30.45
C PRO A 51 31.17 -48.24 -29.62
N VAL A 52 31.43 -48.60 -28.35
CA VAL A 52 32.18 -47.91 -27.31
C VAL A 52 33.63 -47.65 -27.74
N VAL A 53 34.15 -46.46 -27.43
CA VAL A 53 35.61 -46.19 -27.40
C VAL A 53 35.93 -45.49 -26.08
N THR A 54 36.77 -46.16 -25.30
CA THR A 54 37.44 -45.70 -24.07
C THR A 54 38.74 -44.99 -24.41
N THR A 55 38.98 -43.81 -23.84
CA THR A 55 40.35 -43.26 -23.65
C THR A 55 40.41 -42.32 -22.44
N GLU A 56 41.25 -42.68 -21.48
CA GLU A 56 41.91 -41.83 -20.47
C GLU A 56 43.44 -42.05 -20.66
N PRO A 57 44.39 -41.31 -20.03
CA PRO A 57 44.29 -40.17 -19.10
C PRO A 57 45.35 -39.04 -19.36
N THR A 58 45.59 -38.20 -18.34
CA THR A 58 46.83 -37.45 -17.94
C THR A 58 46.90 -35.91 -18.21
N PRO A 59 47.70 -35.10 -17.45
CA PRO A 59 47.40 -34.53 -16.13
C PRO A 59 47.58 -33.00 -16.00
N THR A 60 47.23 -32.47 -14.82
CA THR A 60 47.39 -31.13 -14.23
C THR A 60 48.81 -30.52 -14.27
N PRO A 61 48.94 -29.18 -14.20
CA PRO A 61 50.06 -28.54 -13.50
C PRO A 61 49.64 -27.95 -12.15
N THR A 62 50.31 -28.43 -11.10
CA THR A 62 50.34 -27.92 -9.73
C THR A 62 51.16 -26.63 -9.65
N VAL A 63 50.65 -25.59 -9.00
CA VAL A 63 51.46 -24.47 -8.49
C VAL A 63 51.73 -24.72 -7.02
N THR A 64 53.02 -24.79 -6.70
CA THR A 64 53.59 -24.97 -5.36
C THR A 64 53.68 -23.62 -4.66
N ALA A 65 53.15 -23.52 -3.43
CA ALA A 65 53.55 -22.47 -2.49
C ALA A 65 53.92 -23.12 -1.15
N THR A 66 55.17 -22.93 -0.79
CA THR A 66 55.87 -23.47 0.39
C THR A 66 55.42 -22.77 1.67
N ASN A 67 55.09 -23.57 2.69
CA ASN A 67 55.04 -23.16 4.09
C ASN A 67 56.45 -22.80 4.59
N THR A 68 56.65 -21.55 5.00
CA THR A 68 57.66 -21.18 6.00
C THR A 68 57.08 -20.11 6.91
N VAL A 69 56.87 -20.46 8.17
CA VAL A 69 56.52 -19.59 9.29
C VAL A 69 57.79 -18.86 9.78
N PRO A 70 57.76 -17.52 9.94
CA PRO A 70 58.66 -16.79 10.84
C PRO A 70 57.91 -16.25 12.09
N PRO A 71 58.63 -15.98 13.20
CA PRO A 71 58.08 -15.69 14.53
C PRO A 71 57.53 -14.26 14.67
N PRO A 72 56.74 -13.96 15.74
CA PRO A 72 56.05 -12.69 15.86
C PRO A 72 57.05 -11.58 16.17
N THR A 73 56.98 -10.48 15.41
CA THR A 73 57.68 -9.24 15.74
C THR A 73 56.63 -8.25 16.24
N GLU A 74 56.77 -7.88 17.51
CA GLU A 74 55.98 -6.88 18.22
C GLU A 74 55.92 -5.58 17.41
N THR A 75 54.71 -5.12 17.10
CA THR A 75 54.45 -3.76 16.62
C THR A 75 53.90 -2.93 17.79
N PRO A 76 54.33 -1.66 17.95
CA PRO A 76 54.09 -0.89 19.16
C PRO A 76 52.63 -0.46 19.28
N ALA A 77 52.20 -0.27 20.53
CA ALA A 77 50.90 0.27 20.90
C ALA A 77 50.56 1.55 20.09
N GLU A 78 49.59 1.43 19.19
CA GLU A 78 48.95 2.55 18.54
C GLU A 78 47.93 3.15 19.52
N GLN A 79 48.10 4.43 19.79
CA GLN A 79 47.27 5.22 20.69
C GLN A 79 45.81 5.16 20.26
N ALA A 80 44.93 4.94 21.23
CA ALA A 80 43.49 5.08 21.08
C ALA A 80 43.15 6.46 20.49
N THR A 81 42.87 6.52 19.19
CA THR A 81 42.11 7.60 18.59
C THR A 81 40.65 7.38 18.94
N ALA A 82 40.07 8.38 19.60
CA ALA A 82 38.66 8.42 19.97
C ALA A 82 37.77 8.08 18.77
N THR A 83 36.79 7.22 19.04
CA THR A 83 35.60 6.99 18.21
C THR A 83 34.99 8.34 17.83
N PRO A 84 34.66 8.63 16.56
CA PRO A 84 33.87 9.81 16.26
C PRO A 84 32.46 9.60 16.84
N GLU A 85 32.01 10.56 17.64
CA GLU A 85 30.61 10.69 18.07
C GLU A 85 29.70 10.78 16.83
N PRO A 86 28.45 10.27 16.89
CA PRO A 86 27.50 10.39 15.79
C PRO A 86 27.18 11.87 15.59
N ASN A 87 27.62 12.41 14.46
CA ASN A 87 27.41 13.81 14.10
C ASN A 87 26.04 13.95 13.44
N LEU A 88 25.01 14.25 14.22
CA LEU A 88 23.67 14.66 13.75
C LEU A 88 23.69 16.14 13.30
N GLY A 89 24.55 16.46 12.33
CA GLY A 89 24.73 17.81 11.80
C GLY A 89 24.55 17.81 10.29
N GLY A 90 23.56 18.56 9.80
CA GLY A 90 23.07 18.57 8.43
C GLY A 90 24.15 18.72 7.35
N GLY A 91 24.18 17.72 6.47
CA GLY A 91 24.58 17.79 5.08
C GLY A 91 23.66 16.82 4.34
N ALA A 92 23.08 17.25 3.21
CA ALA A 92 22.31 16.34 2.36
C ALA A 92 23.16 15.11 2.03
N PRO A 93 22.65 13.87 2.17
CA PRO A 93 23.39 12.69 1.78
C PRO A 93 23.60 12.72 0.26
N ASP A 94 24.77 12.27 -0.20
CA ASP A 94 24.87 11.75 -1.57
C ASP A 94 23.84 10.61 -1.72
N ASP A 95 23.14 10.51 -2.86
CA ASP A 95 22.17 9.45 -3.13
C ASP A 95 22.74 8.07 -2.73
N PRO A 96 22.14 7.36 -1.75
CA PRO A 96 22.59 6.02 -1.40
C PRO A 96 22.33 5.06 -2.58
N PRO A 97 23.13 3.99 -2.73
CA PRO A 97 22.94 3.03 -3.81
C PRO A 97 21.51 2.45 -3.75
N SER A 98 20.87 2.30 -4.91
CA SER A 98 19.48 1.84 -5.08
C SER A 98 19.12 0.52 -4.39
N SER A 99 20.11 -0.22 -3.89
CA SER A 99 19.97 -1.46 -3.12
C SER A 99 19.62 -1.27 -1.65
N GLU A 100 19.66 -0.05 -1.10
CA GLU A 100 19.42 0.23 0.32
C GLU A 100 18.09 0.95 0.56
N VAL A 101 17.02 0.54 -0.11
CA VAL A 101 15.69 1.13 0.11
C VAL A 101 14.79 0.22 0.93
N VAL A 102 13.85 0.83 1.65
CA VAL A 102 12.81 0.16 2.42
C VAL A 102 11.47 0.51 1.81
N PRO A 103 10.75 -0.44 1.20
CA PRO A 103 9.42 -0.16 0.68
C PRO A 103 8.43 0.00 1.83
N ILE A 104 7.55 0.99 1.72
CA ILE A 104 6.50 1.27 2.68
C ILE A 104 5.16 1.52 1.98
N LEU A 105 4.10 1.48 2.77
CA LEU A 105 2.77 1.86 2.35
C LEU A 105 2.43 3.27 2.86
N VAL A 106 2.22 4.21 1.95
CA VAL A 106 1.76 5.58 2.24
C VAL A 106 0.24 5.62 2.17
N ARG A 107 -0.40 6.14 3.22
CA ARG A 107 -1.85 6.07 3.40
C ARG A 107 -2.45 7.47 3.49
N PRO A 108 -3.01 8.00 2.39
CA PRO A 108 -3.61 9.33 2.40
C PRO A 108 -4.91 9.38 3.23
N GLU A 109 -5.61 8.25 3.40
CA GLU A 109 -6.80 8.15 4.24
C GLU A 109 -6.61 7.13 5.37
N GLN A 110 -6.67 7.59 6.62
CA GLN A 110 -6.49 6.74 7.81
C GLN A 110 -7.57 5.65 7.99
N TRP A 111 -8.68 5.72 7.24
CA TRP A 111 -9.85 4.85 7.42
C TRP A 111 -9.86 3.59 6.53
N ARG A 112 -8.84 3.38 5.68
CA ARG A 112 -8.69 2.15 4.89
C ARG A 112 -7.45 1.37 5.33
N PRO A 113 -7.49 0.67 6.47
CA PRO A 113 -6.35 -0.05 6.98
C PRO A 113 -5.89 -1.12 5.96
N GLY A 114 -4.61 -1.07 5.58
CA GLY A 114 -3.95 -2.05 4.73
C GLY A 114 -3.92 -1.74 3.24
N LEU A 115 -4.52 -0.65 2.77
CA LEU A 115 -4.42 -0.17 1.39
C LEU A 115 -3.79 1.22 1.33
N GLY A 116 -2.99 1.49 0.30
CA GLY A 116 -2.35 2.78 0.09
C GLY A 116 -1.50 2.80 -1.18
N ASP A 117 -0.50 3.66 -1.18
CA ASP A 117 0.50 3.76 -2.24
C ASP A 117 1.85 3.21 -1.81
N ILE A 118 2.60 2.71 -2.79
CA ILE A 118 3.95 2.22 -2.55
C ILE A 118 4.90 3.39 -2.62
N ALA A 119 5.70 3.56 -1.57
CA ALA A 119 6.85 4.45 -1.57
C ALA A 119 8.08 3.69 -1.09
N VAL A 120 9.24 4.28 -1.28
CA VAL A 120 10.50 3.82 -0.69
C VAL A 120 11.09 4.89 0.20
N LEU A 121 11.85 4.45 1.20
CA LEU A 121 12.64 5.27 2.11
C LEU A 121 14.07 4.72 2.18
N TRP A 122 15.02 5.55 2.61
CA TRP A 122 16.31 5.03 3.06
C TRP A 122 16.17 4.36 4.44
N PRO A 123 17.15 3.54 4.87
CA PRO A 123 17.00 2.73 6.08
C PRO A 123 16.90 3.54 7.37
N ASP A 124 17.34 4.80 7.34
CA ASP A 124 17.24 5.77 8.42
C ASP A 124 15.88 6.50 8.49
N GLY A 125 14.97 6.22 7.54
CA GLY A 125 13.65 6.84 7.44
C GLY A 125 13.60 8.16 6.68
N SER A 126 14.72 8.61 6.10
CA SER A 126 14.76 9.75 5.18
C SER A 126 14.62 9.30 3.71
N GLY A 127 14.73 10.23 2.74
CA GLY A 127 14.69 9.86 1.32
C GLY A 127 13.40 9.23 0.79
N LEU A 128 12.25 9.71 1.27
CA LEU A 128 10.94 9.26 0.79
C LEU A 128 10.81 9.52 -0.70
N LYS A 129 10.50 8.48 -1.46
CA LYS A 129 10.14 8.60 -2.87
C LYS A 129 8.88 7.79 -3.12
N LEU A 130 7.82 8.49 -3.52
CA LEU A 130 6.58 7.86 -3.91
C LEU A 130 6.74 7.14 -5.26
N LEU A 131 6.29 5.89 -5.35
CA LEU A 131 6.38 5.07 -6.55
C LEU A 131 5.03 4.85 -7.23
N THR A 132 3.91 4.98 -6.49
CA THR A 132 2.56 4.85 -7.04
C THR A 132 1.61 5.93 -6.53
N THR A 133 0.51 6.17 -7.26
CA THR A 133 -0.56 7.10 -6.86
C THR A 133 -1.95 6.48 -7.06
N TYR A 134 -2.05 5.16 -6.87
CA TYR A 134 -3.27 4.38 -7.11
C TYR A 134 -4.09 4.17 -5.82
N HIS A 135 -3.50 4.32 -4.63
CA HIS A 135 -4.14 4.19 -3.30
C HIS A 135 -4.71 2.81 -2.93
N TYR A 136 -4.83 1.88 -3.87
CA TYR A 136 -5.34 0.53 -3.65
C TYR A 136 -4.24 -0.54 -3.77
N ASN A 137 -3.02 -0.20 -3.38
CA ASN A 137 -1.89 -1.13 -3.28
C ASN A 137 -1.71 -1.64 -1.85
N ALA A 138 -1.07 -2.79 -1.70
CA ALA A 138 -0.81 -3.42 -0.41
C ALA A 138 0.44 -4.29 -0.44
N ASP A 139 1.01 -4.51 0.76
CA ASP A 139 2.09 -5.45 1.04
C ASP A 139 3.25 -5.44 0.04
N PRO A 140 3.96 -4.30 -0.09
CA PRO A 140 5.15 -4.26 -0.93
C PRO A 140 6.27 -5.10 -0.29
N VAL A 141 6.97 -5.86 -1.13
CA VAL A 141 8.09 -6.72 -0.74
C VAL A 141 9.25 -6.47 -1.70
N LEU A 142 10.39 -6.06 -1.15
CA LEU A 142 11.63 -5.81 -1.89
C LEU A 142 12.26 -7.14 -2.35
N SER A 143 12.78 -7.17 -3.57
CA SER A 143 13.58 -8.28 -4.08
C SER A 143 14.92 -8.39 -3.33
N PRO A 144 15.51 -9.60 -3.20
CA PRO A 144 16.79 -9.79 -2.52
C PRO A 144 17.95 -8.95 -3.08
N ASP A 145 17.92 -8.61 -4.38
CA ASP A 145 18.89 -7.72 -5.02
C ASP A 145 18.62 -6.22 -4.82
N GLY A 146 17.49 -5.86 -4.19
CA GLY A 146 17.10 -4.48 -3.90
C GLY A 146 16.63 -3.67 -5.11
N GLN A 147 16.40 -4.28 -6.27
CA GLN A 147 16.08 -3.54 -7.50
C GLN A 147 14.59 -3.46 -7.83
N ARG A 148 13.78 -4.35 -7.27
CA ARG A 148 12.37 -4.51 -7.62
C ARG A 148 11.51 -4.68 -6.38
N ILE A 149 10.27 -4.24 -6.47
CA ILE A 149 9.27 -4.37 -5.41
C ILE A 149 8.08 -5.11 -6.01
N ALA A 150 7.75 -6.27 -5.44
CA ALA A 150 6.51 -6.96 -5.74
C ALA A 150 5.44 -6.49 -4.75
N TYR A 151 4.24 -6.22 -5.23
CA TYR A 151 3.16 -5.74 -4.39
C TYR A 151 1.81 -6.25 -4.89
N ARG A 152 0.82 -6.18 -4.00
CA ARG A 152 -0.58 -6.46 -4.34
C ARG A 152 -1.26 -5.18 -4.76
N SER A 153 -2.06 -5.23 -5.81
CA SER A 153 -2.87 -4.10 -6.27
C SER A 153 -4.29 -4.56 -6.54
N VAL A 154 -5.27 -3.83 -6.00
CA VAL A 154 -6.68 -4.13 -6.27
C VAL A 154 -6.97 -3.84 -7.76
N PRO A 155 -7.66 -4.73 -8.47
CA PRO A 155 -8.06 -4.49 -9.85
C PRO A 155 -8.94 -3.24 -10.00
N SER A 156 -8.71 -2.46 -11.05
CA SER A 156 -9.52 -1.27 -11.36
C SER A 156 -10.99 -1.57 -11.59
N THR A 157 -11.32 -2.78 -12.05
CA THR A 157 -12.67 -3.33 -12.16
C THR A 157 -13.43 -3.38 -10.84
N ILE A 158 -12.71 -3.48 -9.72
CA ILE A 158 -13.28 -3.43 -8.36
C ILE A 158 -13.31 -2.01 -7.85
N THR A 159 -12.23 -1.25 -8.02
CA THR A 159 -12.14 0.12 -7.49
C THR A 159 -13.08 1.10 -8.21
N SER A 160 -13.48 0.80 -9.45
CA SER A 160 -14.43 1.60 -10.23
C SER A 160 -15.90 1.30 -9.93
N LEU A 161 -16.21 0.37 -9.02
CA LEU A 161 -17.59 0.06 -8.66
C LEU A 161 -18.22 1.22 -7.86
N PRO A 162 -19.54 1.44 -7.96
CA PRO A 162 -20.22 2.46 -7.14
C PRO A 162 -20.05 2.24 -5.63
N GLU A 163 -19.95 0.98 -5.21
CA GLU A 163 -19.70 0.57 -3.83
C GLU A 163 -18.58 -0.47 -3.80
N PRO A 164 -17.30 -0.06 -3.78
CA PRO A 164 -16.17 -1.00 -3.84
C PRO A 164 -15.97 -1.76 -2.52
N GLY A 165 -16.42 -1.19 -1.39
CA GLY A 165 -16.19 -1.73 -0.04
C GLY A 165 -16.46 -3.24 0.13
N PRO A 166 -17.65 -3.75 -0.22
CA PRO A 166 -17.96 -5.18 -0.12
C PRO A 166 -17.03 -6.07 -0.95
N ARG A 167 -16.54 -5.58 -2.10
CA ARG A 167 -15.61 -6.33 -2.96
C ARG A 167 -14.18 -6.25 -2.47
N LEU A 168 -13.77 -5.12 -1.88
CA LEU A 168 -12.46 -4.97 -1.27
C LEU A 168 -12.26 -5.97 -0.12
N SER A 169 -13.31 -6.23 0.68
CA SER A 169 -13.24 -7.20 1.78
C SER A 169 -13.13 -8.66 1.32
N GLU A 170 -13.46 -8.96 0.06
CA GLU A 170 -13.22 -10.28 -0.53
C GLU A 170 -11.74 -10.53 -0.83
N GLY A 171 -10.90 -9.48 -0.88
CA GLY A 171 -9.44 -9.60 -0.99
C GLY A 171 -8.95 -10.08 -2.36
N TYR A 172 -9.53 -9.56 -3.44
CA TYR A 172 -9.04 -9.80 -4.80
C TYR A 172 -7.91 -8.85 -5.16
N TYR A 173 -6.74 -9.41 -5.45
CA TYR A 173 -5.58 -8.66 -5.88
C TYR A 173 -4.99 -9.23 -7.16
N ASN A 174 -4.30 -8.34 -7.88
CA ASN A 174 -3.31 -8.68 -8.86
C ASN A 174 -1.92 -8.47 -8.25
N ILE A 175 -0.94 -9.28 -8.68
CA ILE A 175 0.46 -9.06 -8.37
C ILE A 175 1.06 -8.13 -9.42
N TRP A 176 1.76 -7.12 -8.93
CA TRP A 176 2.51 -6.15 -9.72
C TRP A 176 3.97 -6.13 -9.28
N VAL A 177 4.83 -5.71 -10.18
CA VAL A 177 6.24 -5.42 -9.91
C VAL A 177 6.53 -4.00 -10.36
N ILE A 178 7.28 -3.26 -9.55
CA ILE A 178 7.81 -1.93 -9.86
C ILE A 178 9.30 -1.89 -9.54
N THR A 179 10.09 -1.18 -10.33
CA THR A 179 11.50 -0.93 -10.04
C THR A 179 11.65 0.00 -8.83
N THR A 180 12.72 -0.12 -8.06
CA THR A 180 12.92 0.72 -6.86
C THR A 180 13.15 2.20 -7.19
N ASP A 181 13.55 2.51 -8.43
CA ASP A 181 13.59 3.87 -8.96
C ASP A 181 12.23 4.39 -9.46
N GLY A 182 11.22 3.52 -9.57
CA GLY A 182 9.88 3.85 -10.07
C GLY A 182 9.78 4.04 -11.59
N GLU A 183 10.86 3.84 -12.36
CA GLU A 183 10.84 4.07 -13.81
C GLU A 183 10.01 3.04 -14.59
N GLN A 184 9.85 1.84 -14.03
CA GLN A 184 9.14 0.75 -14.71
C GLN A 184 8.23 0.00 -13.74
N ALA A 185 6.98 -0.20 -14.15
CA ALA A 185 6.02 -1.04 -13.46
C ALA A 185 5.28 -1.94 -14.44
N TRP A 186 5.04 -3.19 -14.06
CA TRP A 186 4.27 -4.12 -14.86
C TRP A 186 3.47 -5.10 -14.00
N GLN A 187 2.38 -5.54 -14.58
CA GLN A 187 1.45 -6.47 -13.96
C GLN A 187 1.88 -7.91 -14.25
N LEU A 188 2.03 -8.74 -13.22
CA LEU A 188 2.34 -10.18 -13.37
C LEU A 188 1.09 -11.05 -13.50
N THR A 189 -0.05 -10.59 -12.99
CA THR A 189 -1.30 -11.36 -13.02
C THR A 189 -2.49 -10.46 -13.32
N SER A 190 -3.45 -10.92 -14.12
CA SER A 190 -4.59 -10.11 -14.58
C SER A 190 -5.97 -10.68 -14.24
N SER A 191 -6.07 -11.67 -13.34
CA SER A 191 -7.27 -12.50 -13.21
C SER A 191 -7.89 -12.60 -11.80
N GLU A 192 -7.84 -11.54 -10.99
CA GLU A 192 -8.64 -11.43 -9.74
C GLU A 192 -8.52 -12.66 -8.81
N ALA A 193 -7.29 -13.11 -8.50
CA ALA A 193 -7.14 -14.35 -7.75
C ALA A 193 -5.91 -14.46 -6.85
N ALA A 194 -5.00 -13.48 -6.80
CA ALA A 194 -3.90 -13.54 -5.82
C ALA A 194 -4.43 -13.20 -4.42
N ARG A 195 -4.19 -14.08 -3.44
CA ARG A 195 -4.79 -14.00 -2.10
C ARG A 195 -3.78 -13.65 -1.00
N SER A 196 -2.51 -13.98 -1.20
CA SER A 196 -1.45 -13.78 -0.19
C SER A 196 -0.42 -12.74 -0.61
N VAL A 197 0.32 -12.26 0.38
CA VAL A 197 1.52 -11.42 0.21
C VAL A 197 2.51 -12.15 -0.69
N PRO A 198 3.06 -11.51 -1.73
CA PRO A 198 4.05 -12.13 -2.61
C PRO A 198 5.37 -12.37 -1.87
N SER A 199 6.14 -13.36 -2.33
CA SER A 199 7.49 -13.65 -1.84
C SER A 199 8.45 -13.80 -3.02
N TRP A 200 9.64 -13.23 -2.91
CA TRP A 200 10.66 -13.31 -3.95
C TRP A 200 11.48 -14.59 -3.84
N SER A 201 11.82 -15.17 -4.99
CA SER A 201 12.90 -16.17 -5.05
C SER A 201 14.23 -15.54 -4.64
N ALA A 202 15.13 -16.34 -4.07
CA ALA A 202 16.44 -15.87 -3.58
C ALA A 202 17.32 -15.26 -4.69
N ASP A 203 17.08 -15.62 -5.95
CA ASP A 203 17.77 -15.08 -7.13
C ASP A 203 17.14 -13.80 -7.72
N SER A 204 16.07 -13.28 -7.09
CA SER A 204 15.34 -12.08 -7.53
C SER A 204 14.70 -12.17 -8.92
N GLN A 205 14.58 -13.37 -9.49
CA GLN A 205 14.01 -13.57 -10.83
C GLN A 205 12.52 -13.92 -10.82
N ARG A 206 11.99 -14.38 -9.68
CA ARG A 206 10.64 -14.95 -9.61
C ARG A 206 9.88 -14.43 -8.40
N VAL A 207 8.58 -14.33 -8.56
CA VAL A 207 7.64 -13.99 -7.50
C VAL A 207 6.71 -15.18 -7.27
N ILE A 208 6.59 -15.57 -6.01
CA ILE A 208 5.79 -16.68 -5.52
C ILE A 208 4.61 -16.13 -4.73
N PHE A 209 3.41 -16.62 -4.99
CA PHE A 209 2.20 -16.22 -4.28
C PHE A 209 1.16 -17.34 -4.30
N SER A 210 0.20 -17.29 -3.38
CA SER A 210 -0.97 -18.17 -3.42
C SER A 210 -2.13 -17.50 -4.17
N GLN A 211 -2.83 -18.28 -4.98
CA GLN A 211 -4.00 -17.83 -5.71
C GLN A 211 -5.21 -18.76 -5.56
N GLY A 212 -6.40 -18.21 -5.78
CA GLY A 212 -7.67 -18.94 -5.72
C GLY A 212 -8.07 -19.37 -4.30
N GLU A 213 -9.31 -19.82 -4.15
CA GLU A 213 -9.86 -20.28 -2.85
C GLU A 213 -9.26 -21.61 -2.38
N SER A 214 -8.74 -22.41 -3.31
CA SER A 214 -8.06 -23.67 -3.02
C SER A 214 -6.61 -23.48 -2.56
N GLY A 215 -6.03 -22.28 -2.74
CA GLY A 215 -4.64 -22.00 -2.40
C GLY A 215 -3.66 -22.68 -3.35
N GLU A 216 -3.65 -22.30 -4.62
CA GLU A 216 -2.62 -22.76 -5.55
C GLU A 216 -1.36 -21.91 -5.33
N LEU A 217 -0.24 -22.56 -5.02
CA LEU A 217 1.04 -21.89 -4.94
C LEU A 217 1.63 -21.75 -6.33
N VAL A 218 1.83 -20.51 -6.77
CA VAL A 218 2.27 -20.18 -8.12
C VAL A 218 3.57 -19.42 -8.05
N GLU A 219 4.45 -19.74 -8.98
CA GLU A 219 5.68 -18.99 -9.25
C GLU A 219 5.58 -18.38 -10.65
N VAL A 220 5.96 -17.11 -10.75
CA VAL A 220 6.00 -16.37 -12.01
C VAL A 220 7.41 -15.80 -12.18
N ASP A 221 8.03 -16.08 -13.32
CA ASP A 221 9.24 -15.39 -13.77
C ASP A 221 8.89 -13.96 -14.13
N VAL A 222 9.60 -13.01 -13.53
CA VAL A 222 9.22 -11.60 -13.56
C VAL A 222 9.44 -10.96 -14.91
N ASP A 223 10.45 -11.40 -15.66
CA ASP A 223 10.85 -10.82 -16.94
C ASP A 223 10.26 -11.60 -18.12
N LEU A 224 10.18 -12.93 -18.01
CA LEU A 224 9.61 -13.79 -19.04
C LEU A 224 8.10 -13.95 -18.94
N GLN A 225 7.51 -13.59 -17.79
CA GLN A 225 6.12 -13.87 -17.42
C GLN A 225 5.73 -15.35 -17.53
N ASP A 226 6.74 -16.24 -17.48
CA ASP A 226 6.51 -17.68 -17.46
C ASP A 226 5.96 -18.09 -16.10
N ARG A 227 4.92 -18.93 -16.11
CA ARG A 227 4.13 -19.25 -14.91
C ARG A 227 4.09 -20.75 -14.71
N ARG A 228 4.36 -21.19 -13.47
CA ARG A 228 4.14 -22.58 -13.05
C ARG A 228 3.45 -22.69 -11.70
N VAL A 229 2.62 -23.73 -11.56
CA VAL A 229 2.04 -24.12 -10.27
C VAL A 229 3.04 -25.03 -9.56
N ILE A 230 3.42 -24.66 -8.33
CA ILE A 230 4.34 -25.42 -7.48
C ILE A 230 3.57 -26.52 -6.74
N THR A 231 2.49 -26.14 -6.05
CA THR A 231 1.65 -27.08 -5.27
C THR A 231 0.25 -26.50 -5.05
N GLN A 232 -0.61 -27.29 -4.42
CA GLN A 232 -2.01 -26.97 -4.11
C GLN A 232 -2.20 -26.94 -2.59
N SER A 233 -3.28 -26.30 -2.12
CA SER A 233 -3.62 -26.22 -0.69
C SER A 233 -2.54 -25.56 0.17
N ALA A 234 -1.87 -24.54 -0.39
CA ALA A 234 -0.76 -23.82 0.22
C ALA A 234 -1.03 -22.31 0.25
N PHE A 235 -0.87 -21.70 1.43
CA PHE A 235 -1.20 -20.31 1.71
C PHE A 235 -0.01 -19.59 2.37
N ASN A 236 0.01 -18.25 2.26
CA ASN A 236 1.04 -17.38 2.84
C ASN A 236 2.48 -17.86 2.58
N PRO A 237 2.88 -18.02 1.31
CA PRO A 237 4.17 -18.60 1.00
C PRO A 237 5.34 -17.68 1.36
N LYS A 238 6.43 -18.27 1.85
CA LYS A 238 7.70 -17.56 2.11
C LYS A 238 8.86 -18.41 1.65
N VAL A 239 9.64 -17.89 0.70
CA VAL A 239 10.88 -18.53 0.23
C VAL A 239 11.87 -18.64 1.38
N ARG A 240 12.52 -19.80 1.52
CA ARG A 240 13.61 -19.96 2.48
C ARG A 240 14.78 -19.05 2.10
N PRO A 241 15.46 -18.41 3.07
CA PRO A 241 16.59 -17.52 2.78
C PRO A 241 17.72 -18.15 1.97
N ASP A 242 17.90 -19.47 2.07
CA ASP A 242 18.89 -20.23 1.30
C ASP A 242 18.45 -20.59 -0.13
N GLY A 243 17.22 -20.26 -0.52
CA GLY A 243 16.62 -20.57 -1.82
C GLY A 243 16.27 -22.05 -2.03
N SER A 244 16.40 -22.90 -1.01
CA SER A 244 16.21 -24.36 -1.14
C SER A 244 14.75 -24.79 -1.30
N GLY A 245 13.79 -23.92 -0.98
CA GLY A 245 12.37 -24.22 -1.05
C GLY A 245 11.47 -23.08 -0.57
N VAL A 246 10.18 -23.38 -0.45
CA VAL A 246 9.14 -22.43 -0.06
C VAL A 246 8.33 -22.99 1.11
N GLY A 247 8.29 -22.26 2.23
CA GLY A 247 7.39 -22.54 3.35
C GLY A 247 5.98 -22.04 3.06
N PHE A 248 4.96 -22.69 3.59
CA PHE A 248 3.57 -22.30 3.45
C PHE A 248 2.69 -22.88 4.56
N ILE A 249 1.59 -22.18 4.85
CA ILE A 249 0.52 -22.67 5.73
C ILE A 249 -0.37 -23.61 4.92
N THR A 250 -0.65 -24.78 5.46
CA THR A 250 -1.50 -25.79 4.81
C THR A 250 -2.98 -25.43 4.98
N ARG A 251 -3.85 -25.92 4.07
CA ARG A 251 -5.30 -25.67 4.14
C ARG A 251 -5.94 -26.07 5.47
N ASP A 252 -5.41 -27.10 6.12
CA ASP A 252 -5.87 -27.63 7.40
C ASP A 252 -5.19 -26.96 8.61
N GLY A 253 -4.41 -25.90 8.40
CA GLY A 253 -3.87 -25.04 9.46
C GLY A 253 -2.52 -25.45 10.03
N GLY A 254 -1.81 -26.38 9.40
CA GLY A 254 -0.42 -26.72 9.70
C GLY A 254 0.60 -25.83 8.98
N LEU A 255 1.89 -26.17 9.13
CA LEU A 255 3.02 -25.51 8.48
C LEU A 255 3.92 -26.55 7.82
N ALA A 256 4.23 -26.35 6.55
CA ALA A 256 5.08 -27.22 5.75
C ALA A 256 5.99 -26.39 4.84
N TRP A 257 6.97 -27.04 4.23
CA TRP A 257 7.74 -26.46 3.13
C TRP A 257 7.91 -27.45 1.99
N ILE A 258 8.05 -26.93 0.78
CA ILE A 258 8.29 -27.71 -0.43
C ILE A 258 9.67 -27.37 -1.00
N ASP A 259 10.45 -28.38 -1.32
CA ASP A 259 11.77 -28.21 -1.92
C ASP A 259 11.69 -27.99 -3.44
N ALA A 260 12.82 -27.65 -4.06
CA ALA A 260 12.91 -27.46 -5.51
C ALA A 260 12.58 -28.72 -6.34
N SER A 261 12.58 -29.92 -5.74
CA SER A 261 12.19 -31.17 -6.41
C SER A 261 10.67 -31.40 -6.41
N GLY A 262 9.93 -30.61 -5.63
CA GLY A 262 8.50 -30.77 -5.41
C GLY A 262 8.15 -31.70 -4.23
N SER A 263 9.13 -32.06 -3.40
CA SER A 263 8.91 -32.86 -2.20
C SER A 263 8.48 -31.96 -1.05
N THR A 264 7.39 -32.32 -0.37
CA THR A 264 6.85 -31.57 0.77
C THR A 264 7.28 -32.20 2.09
N PHE A 265 7.63 -31.35 3.05
CA PHE A 265 8.07 -31.71 4.39
C PHE A 265 7.24 -30.93 5.42
N ASP A 266 6.60 -31.63 6.35
CA ASP A 266 5.87 -31.00 7.45
C ASP A 266 6.84 -30.46 8.50
N ILE A 267 6.57 -29.25 8.98
CA ILE A 267 7.28 -28.64 10.12
C ILE A 267 6.38 -28.70 11.36
N VAL A 268 5.11 -28.29 11.20
CA VAL A 268 4.07 -28.38 12.21
C VAL A 268 2.84 -29.02 11.59
N PRO A 269 2.69 -30.35 11.66
CA PRO A 269 1.51 -31.02 11.12
C PRO A 269 0.24 -30.56 11.84
N SER A 270 -0.84 -30.30 11.10
CA SER A 270 -2.14 -29.91 11.69
C SER A 270 -2.64 -30.93 12.73
N SER A 271 -2.36 -32.22 12.51
CA SER A 271 -2.71 -33.32 13.41
C SER A 271 -1.96 -33.29 14.74
N SER A 272 -0.86 -32.54 14.83
CA SER A 272 -0.11 -32.35 16.07
C SER A 272 -0.64 -31.18 16.91
N LEU A 273 -1.47 -30.32 16.33
CA LEU A 273 -2.01 -29.14 16.99
C LEU A 273 -3.20 -29.50 17.90
N PRO A 274 -3.41 -28.74 18.99
CA PRO A 274 -4.64 -28.83 19.76
C PRO A 274 -5.89 -28.56 18.90
N PRO A 275 -7.07 -29.06 19.30
CA PRO A 275 -8.32 -28.74 18.60
C PRO A 275 -8.54 -27.24 18.45
N ASN A 276 -9.04 -26.81 17.29
CA ASN A 276 -9.29 -25.40 16.94
C ASN A 276 -8.03 -24.50 16.98
N THR A 277 -6.83 -25.07 16.87
CA THR A 277 -5.59 -24.31 16.76
C THR A 277 -5.04 -24.39 15.34
N VAL A 278 -4.55 -23.26 14.83
CA VAL A 278 -3.94 -23.15 13.49
C VAL A 278 -2.65 -22.33 13.55
N VAL A 279 -1.74 -22.56 12.60
CA VAL A 279 -0.65 -21.64 12.31
C VAL A 279 -1.22 -20.43 11.58
N ASN A 280 -1.02 -19.24 12.14
CA ASN A 280 -1.60 -17.98 11.65
C ASN A 280 -0.63 -17.20 10.73
N ASP A 281 0.65 -17.13 11.11
CA ASP A 281 1.75 -16.56 10.32
C ASP A 281 3.06 -17.23 10.76
N PHE A 282 4.10 -17.16 9.94
CA PHE A 282 5.44 -17.68 10.27
C PHE A 282 6.51 -16.89 9.52
N ASP A 283 7.75 -16.85 9.98
CA ASP A 283 8.84 -16.16 9.31
C ASP A 283 10.15 -16.93 9.48
N TRP A 284 10.98 -16.94 8.45
CA TRP A 284 12.21 -17.73 8.45
C TRP A 284 13.29 -17.08 9.31
N LEU A 285 14.08 -17.90 10.00
CA LEU A 285 15.37 -17.44 10.53
C LEU A 285 16.34 -17.22 9.37
N PRO A 286 17.27 -16.25 9.44
CA PRO A 286 18.13 -15.89 8.30
C PRO A 286 19.07 -17.01 7.82
N ASP A 287 19.37 -17.99 8.68
CA ASP A 287 20.15 -19.18 8.33
C ASP A 287 19.35 -20.22 7.52
N GLY A 288 18.03 -20.03 7.41
CA GLY A 288 17.10 -20.94 6.78
C GLY A 288 16.90 -22.26 7.52
N GLN A 289 17.58 -22.51 8.65
CA GLN A 289 17.54 -23.78 9.39
C GLN A 289 16.39 -23.86 10.39
N GLY A 290 15.78 -22.74 10.73
CA GLY A 290 14.59 -22.68 11.57
C GLY A 290 13.67 -21.54 11.18
N LEU A 291 12.57 -21.41 11.90
CA LEU A 291 11.57 -20.37 11.69
C LEU A 291 10.89 -20.02 13.02
N VAL A 292 10.26 -18.85 13.04
CA VAL A 292 9.36 -18.42 14.09
C VAL A 292 7.93 -18.45 13.55
N TYR A 293 6.98 -18.99 14.30
CA TYR A 293 5.58 -19.08 13.88
C TYR A 293 4.63 -18.67 14.99
N THR A 294 3.45 -18.20 14.59
CA THR A 294 2.37 -17.83 15.49
C THR A 294 1.29 -18.90 15.42
N LEU A 295 0.95 -19.49 16.56
CA LEU A 295 -0.26 -20.29 16.72
C LEU A 295 -1.43 -19.41 17.17
N ALA A 296 -2.61 -19.67 16.63
CA ALA A 296 -3.88 -19.07 17.03
C ALA A 296 -4.83 -20.17 17.50
N ASP A 297 -5.17 -20.17 18.78
CA ASP A 297 -6.23 -21.00 19.36
C ASP A 297 -7.57 -20.25 19.27
N LEU A 298 -8.47 -20.80 18.45
CA LEU A 298 -9.78 -20.25 18.13
C LEU A 298 -10.89 -20.79 19.04
N SER A 299 -10.57 -21.59 20.05
CA SER A 299 -11.56 -22.26 20.91
C SER A 299 -12.49 -21.30 21.66
N GLU A 300 -12.02 -20.09 21.95
CA GLU A 300 -12.77 -19.03 22.63
C GLU A 300 -13.11 -17.85 21.70
N GLN A 301 -12.89 -18.00 20.37
CA GLN A 301 -13.16 -16.95 19.41
C GLN A 301 -14.64 -16.56 19.41
N ILE A 302 -14.90 -15.26 19.52
CA ILE A 302 -16.27 -14.72 19.52
C ILE A 302 -16.65 -14.33 18.08
N GLY A 303 -17.51 -15.15 17.47
CA GLY A 303 -17.93 -14.95 16.08
C GLY A 303 -16.74 -15.03 15.12
N GLY A 304 -16.74 -14.20 14.07
CA GLY A 304 -15.60 -14.07 13.15
C GLY A 304 -14.59 -12.98 13.55
N SER A 305 -14.59 -12.53 14.81
CA SER A 305 -13.72 -11.43 15.28
C SER A 305 -12.38 -11.95 15.83
N THR A 306 -11.45 -11.05 16.15
CA THR A 306 -10.19 -11.42 16.84
C THR A 306 -10.36 -11.63 18.36
N LEU A 307 -11.52 -11.30 18.91
CA LEU A 307 -11.79 -11.41 20.34
C LEU A 307 -11.84 -12.87 20.78
N GLY A 308 -11.14 -13.17 21.88
CA GLY A 308 -11.07 -14.51 22.47
C GLY A 308 -10.06 -15.45 21.81
N ILE A 309 -9.43 -15.05 20.70
CA ILE A 309 -8.31 -15.82 20.12
C ILE A 309 -7.10 -15.71 21.06
N LYS A 310 -6.49 -16.85 21.37
CA LYS A 310 -5.24 -16.91 22.15
C LYS A 310 -4.09 -17.17 21.20
N TYR A 311 -3.08 -16.30 21.24
CA TYR A 311 -1.92 -16.41 20.38
C TYR A 311 -0.69 -16.86 21.16
N GLY A 312 0.19 -17.60 20.49
CA GLY A 312 1.52 -17.90 21.01
C GLY A 312 2.55 -17.85 19.89
N VAL A 313 3.71 -17.26 20.17
CA VAL A 313 4.85 -17.22 19.25
C VAL A 313 5.84 -18.31 19.63
N TRP A 314 6.20 -19.13 18.66
CA TRP A 314 7.06 -20.29 18.81
C TRP A 314 8.23 -20.20 17.86
N VAL A 315 9.37 -20.79 18.22
CA VAL A 315 10.47 -21.08 17.30
C VAL A 315 10.56 -22.59 17.09
N ASN A 316 10.96 -23.01 15.89
CA ASN A 316 11.22 -24.41 15.59
C ASN A 316 12.31 -24.55 14.52
N ASP A 317 13.02 -25.67 14.57
CA ASP A 317 13.87 -26.11 13.48
C ASP A 317 13.00 -26.52 12.28
N VAL A 318 13.57 -26.41 11.08
CA VAL A 318 12.89 -26.69 9.82
C VAL A 318 12.48 -28.15 9.66
N ASP A 319 13.08 -29.05 10.43
CA ASP A 319 12.70 -30.47 10.49
C ASP A 319 11.62 -30.76 11.56
N GLY A 320 11.17 -29.72 12.27
CA GLY A 320 10.14 -29.78 13.30
C GLY A 320 10.62 -30.28 14.67
N SER A 321 11.93 -30.52 14.86
CA SER A 321 12.45 -31.23 16.03
C SER A 321 12.56 -30.41 17.33
N MET A 322 12.47 -29.08 17.27
CA MET A 322 12.70 -28.18 18.41
C MET A 322 11.60 -27.12 18.59
N PRO A 323 10.33 -27.51 18.87
CA PRO A 323 9.28 -26.53 19.13
C PRO A 323 9.46 -25.89 20.52
N VAL A 324 9.72 -24.58 20.56
CA VAL A 324 9.90 -23.80 21.78
C VAL A 324 8.94 -22.61 21.78
N LEU A 325 8.15 -22.46 22.85
CA LEU A 325 7.28 -21.29 23.04
C LEU A 325 8.14 -20.10 23.51
N LEU A 326 8.19 -19.04 22.70
CA LEU A 326 8.93 -17.82 23.02
C LEU A 326 8.07 -16.81 23.79
N ALA A 327 6.78 -16.70 23.44
CA ALA A 327 5.86 -15.77 24.10
C ALA A 327 4.40 -16.20 23.99
N ASP A 328 3.66 -16.02 25.09
CA ASP A 328 2.20 -16.12 25.14
C ASP A 328 1.57 -14.73 24.91
N GLY A 329 0.41 -14.67 24.24
CA GLY A 329 -0.31 -13.42 23.96
C GLY A 329 0.32 -12.54 22.87
N ALA A 330 1.26 -13.08 22.08
CA ALA A 330 1.94 -12.39 20.98
C ALA A 330 1.59 -13.01 19.62
N ARG A 331 1.57 -12.20 18.55
CA ARG A 331 1.26 -12.62 17.17
C ARG A 331 2.08 -11.86 16.12
N ASN A 332 1.90 -12.24 14.85
CA ASN A 332 2.50 -11.56 13.69
C ASN A 332 4.03 -11.43 13.78
N ALA A 333 4.69 -12.50 14.20
CA ALA A 333 6.14 -12.53 14.37
C ALA A 333 6.88 -12.22 13.05
N LYS A 334 7.81 -11.25 13.10
CA LYS A 334 8.74 -10.91 12.02
C LYS A 334 10.17 -10.95 12.53
N VAL A 335 10.97 -11.84 11.96
CA VAL A 335 12.36 -12.05 12.38
C VAL A 335 13.25 -10.97 11.78
N SER A 336 14.16 -10.42 12.58
CA SER A 336 15.14 -9.44 12.12
C SER A 336 16.14 -10.09 11.14
N PRO A 337 16.70 -9.34 10.17
CA PRO A 337 17.67 -9.88 9.22
C PRO A 337 18.92 -10.51 9.85
N ASN A 338 19.28 -10.13 11.08
CA ASN A 338 20.38 -10.75 11.82
C ASN A 338 19.95 -11.96 12.69
N GLY A 339 18.64 -12.23 12.79
CA GLY A 339 18.07 -13.38 13.50
C GLY A 339 18.11 -13.30 15.02
N GLN A 340 18.41 -12.13 15.60
CA GLN A 340 18.54 -11.94 17.04
C GLN A 340 17.30 -11.36 17.70
N THR A 341 16.40 -10.76 16.92
CA THR A 341 15.20 -10.11 17.43
C THR A 341 13.98 -10.52 16.61
N VAL A 342 12.84 -10.67 17.26
CA VAL A 342 11.56 -10.88 16.59
C VAL A 342 10.61 -9.75 16.98
N ALA A 343 10.15 -8.98 16.01
CA ALA A 343 9.08 -8.02 16.23
C ALA A 343 7.74 -8.76 16.28
N VAL A 344 6.90 -8.45 17.26
CA VAL A 344 5.60 -9.08 17.47
C VAL A 344 4.55 -8.04 17.83
N LEU A 345 3.28 -8.38 17.64
CA LEU A 345 2.14 -7.61 18.14
C LEU A 345 1.52 -8.30 19.35
N THR A 346 1.22 -7.54 20.39
CA THR A 346 0.48 -8.01 21.58
C THR A 346 -0.91 -7.36 21.64
N GLY A 347 -1.76 -7.85 22.54
CA GLY A 347 -3.17 -7.43 22.67
C GLY A 347 -4.10 -8.17 21.70
N SER A 348 -5.40 -7.89 21.74
CA SER A 348 -6.41 -8.58 20.92
C SER A 348 -6.56 -8.04 19.49
N GLY A 349 -5.98 -6.86 19.19
CA GLY A 349 -6.22 -6.12 17.96
C GLY A 349 -7.61 -5.48 17.88
N TYR A 350 -8.42 -5.61 18.93
CA TYR A 350 -9.76 -5.03 18.97
C TYR A 350 -9.68 -3.51 19.13
N ALA A 351 -10.50 -2.81 18.37
CA ALA A 351 -10.64 -1.36 18.46
C ALA A 351 -12.08 -1.01 18.86
N ASP A 352 -12.23 -0.10 19.82
CA ASP A 352 -13.51 0.48 20.22
C ASP A 352 -13.33 1.95 20.56
N ALA A 353 -13.98 2.81 19.76
CA ALA A 353 -13.90 4.26 19.84
C ALA A 353 -12.46 4.79 19.95
N CYS A 354 -12.03 5.11 21.17
CA CYS A 354 -10.77 5.76 21.49
C CYS A 354 -9.68 4.79 21.93
N PHE A 355 -9.90 3.48 21.77
CA PHE A 355 -9.03 2.46 22.30
C PHE A 355 -8.77 1.39 21.25
N VAL A 356 -7.49 1.09 21.01
CA VAL A 356 -7.02 -0.01 20.18
C VAL A 356 -6.12 -0.90 21.04
N ASP A 357 -6.54 -2.14 21.25
CA ASP A 357 -5.79 -3.13 22.02
C ASP A 357 -4.72 -3.81 21.15
N GLN A 358 -3.77 -3.01 20.65
CA GLN A 358 -2.66 -3.50 19.85
C GLN A 358 -1.38 -2.75 20.22
N ARG A 359 -0.34 -3.49 20.56
CA ARG A 359 0.95 -2.91 20.91
C ARG A 359 2.07 -3.62 20.17
N LEU A 360 3.10 -2.86 19.85
CA LEU A 360 4.35 -3.42 19.37
C LEU A 360 5.16 -3.95 20.55
N ALA A 361 5.80 -5.10 20.38
CA ALA A 361 6.80 -5.62 21.30
C ALA A 361 7.92 -6.32 20.53
N PHE A 362 9.05 -6.54 21.19
CA PHE A 362 10.21 -7.21 20.65
C PHE A 362 10.59 -8.39 21.54
N LEU A 363 10.82 -9.54 20.92
CA LEU A 363 11.42 -10.72 21.54
C LEU A 363 12.92 -10.71 21.24
N TYR A 364 13.76 -10.62 22.27
CA TYR A 364 15.21 -10.76 22.14
C TYR A 364 15.56 -12.22 22.36
N LEU A 365 15.96 -12.90 21.29
CA LEU A 365 16.27 -14.32 21.34
C LEU A 365 17.59 -14.53 22.06
N ASP A 366 17.63 -15.52 22.95
CA ASP A 366 18.90 -15.99 23.47
C ASP A 366 19.71 -16.73 22.36
N PRO A 367 21.02 -16.91 22.52
CA PRO A 367 21.85 -17.55 21.48
C PRO A 367 21.43 -18.98 21.11
N GLU A 368 20.81 -19.72 22.03
CA GLU A 368 20.33 -21.09 21.80
C GLU A 368 18.88 -21.11 21.26
N ARG A 369 18.21 -19.95 21.20
CA ARG A 369 16.80 -19.80 20.79
C ARG A 369 15.85 -20.64 21.66
N ALA A 370 16.24 -20.91 22.89
CA ALA A 370 15.46 -21.66 23.87
C ALA A 370 14.53 -20.74 24.67
N GLU A 371 14.83 -19.45 24.76
CA GLU A 371 14.05 -18.45 25.49
C GLU A 371 14.10 -17.09 24.78
N ALA A 372 13.20 -16.18 25.16
CA ALA A 372 13.26 -14.80 24.71
C ALA A 372 12.84 -13.82 25.81
N GLU A 373 13.48 -12.65 25.83
CA GLU A 373 13.00 -11.50 26.61
C GLU A 373 11.95 -10.74 25.79
N LEU A 374 10.72 -10.61 26.29
CA LEU A 374 9.70 -9.75 25.70
C LEU A 374 9.82 -8.33 26.27
N VAL A 375 9.98 -7.35 25.39
CA VAL A 375 10.03 -5.92 25.72
C VAL A 375 8.91 -5.21 24.98
N ASP A 376 7.99 -4.58 25.73
CA ASP A 376 6.88 -3.82 25.16
C ASP A 376 7.35 -2.46 24.64
N MET A 377 6.64 -1.87 23.68
CA MET A 377 6.95 -0.53 23.17
C MET A 377 7.00 0.53 24.27
N GLY A 378 6.21 0.37 25.35
CA GLY A 378 6.23 1.30 26.49
C GLY A 378 7.54 1.28 27.30
N ASP A 379 8.34 0.23 27.17
CA ASP A 379 9.64 0.09 27.82
C ASP A 379 10.80 0.60 26.93
N LEU A 380 10.51 1.05 25.71
CA LEU A 380 11.49 1.64 24.81
C LEU A 380 11.79 3.09 25.21
N ASN A 381 13.06 3.46 25.10
CA ASN A 381 13.48 4.83 25.28
C ASN A 381 12.97 5.68 24.12
N GLY A 382 12.40 6.85 24.41
CA GLY A 382 11.80 7.72 23.39
C GLY A 382 10.30 7.46 23.16
N PHE A 383 9.70 6.50 23.87
CA PHE A 383 8.23 6.35 23.87
C PHE A 383 7.55 7.64 24.38
N PRO A 384 6.50 8.13 23.69
CA PRO A 384 5.77 9.33 24.11
C PRO A 384 4.92 9.05 25.36
N GLY A 385 5.55 9.10 26.53
CA GLY A 385 4.97 8.68 27.81
C GLY A 385 3.78 9.51 28.31
N SER A 386 3.39 10.59 27.64
CA SER A 386 2.18 11.37 27.93
C SER A 386 0.91 10.76 27.34
N ILE A 387 1.02 9.76 26.47
CA ILE A 387 -0.10 9.19 25.71
C ILE A 387 -0.61 7.93 26.41
N ALA A 388 -1.94 7.76 26.43
CA ALA A 388 -2.53 6.52 26.92
C ALA A 388 -2.13 5.35 26.00
N MET A 389 -1.64 4.23 26.57
CA MET A 389 -1.13 3.08 25.79
C MET A 389 -2.16 2.43 24.85
N GLY A 390 -3.45 2.72 25.00
CA GLY A 390 -4.50 2.25 24.09
C GLY A 390 -4.87 3.25 23.00
N SER A 391 -4.37 4.48 23.08
CA SER A 391 -4.58 5.50 22.06
C SER A 391 -3.49 5.47 20.99
N PHE A 392 -2.29 4.96 21.29
CA PHE A 392 -1.14 4.89 20.39
C PHE A 392 -0.85 3.44 20.00
N PHE A 393 -0.90 3.12 18.71
CA PHE A 393 -0.86 1.74 18.22
C PHE A 393 -0.18 1.64 16.85
N PRO A 394 0.50 0.53 16.54
CA PRO A 394 1.09 0.34 15.22
C PRO A 394 -0.02 0.14 14.17
N LEU A 395 0.10 0.83 13.04
CA LEU A 395 -0.87 0.82 11.94
C LEU A 395 -0.62 -0.27 10.90
N ALA A 396 0.57 -0.89 10.92
CA ALA A 396 0.97 -1.97 10.03
C ALA A 396 1.94 -2.93 10.73
N ASN A 397 2.26 -4.04 10.08
CA ASN A 397 3.34 -4.91 10.52
C ASN A 397 4.69 -4.18 10.42
N VAL A 398 5.65 -4.63 11.24
CA VAL A 398 7.00 -4.09 11.26
C VAL A 398 7.73 -4.37 9.96
N THR A 399 8.44 -3.37 9.45
CA THR A 399 9.38 -3.51 8.33
C THR A 399 10.79 -3.34 8.86
N TRP A 400 11.65 -4.35 8.70
CA TRP A 400 13.05 -4.23 9.09
C TRP A 400 13.81 -3.43 8.03
N SER A 401 14.46 -2.34 8.44
CA SER A 401 15.33 -1.54 7.57
C SER A 401 16.78 -2.02 7.58
N SER A 402 17.19 -2.69 8.66
CA SER A 402 18.46 -3.38 8.77
C SER A 402 18.35 -4.56 9.74
N GLY A 403 19.47 -5.24 10.03
CA GLY A 403 19.50 -6.31 11.02
C GLY A 403 19.06 -5.89 12.43
N GLN A 404 19.12 -4.59 12.76
CA GLN A 404 18.86 -4.07 14.11
C GLN A 404 17.84 -2.94 14.15
N GLN A 405 17.43 -2.41 12.99
CA GLN A 405 16.52 -1.28 12.91
C GLN A 405 15.21 -1.68 12.24
N ALA A 406 14.12 -1.32 12.90
CA ALA A 406 12.76 -1.53 12.48
C ALA A 406 12.10 -0.18 12.18
N LEU A 407 11.41 -0.08 11.06
CA LEU A 407 10.60 1.05 10.68
C LEU A 407 9.12 0.69 10.89
N VAL A 408 8.41 1.51 11.66
CA VAL A 408 7.02 1.25 12.06
C VAL A 408 6.21 2.54 12.03
N GLU A 409 5.02 2.48 11.43
CA GLU A 409 4.05 3.56 11.46
C GLU A 409 3.08 3.38 12.63
N PHE A 410 2.87 4.45 13.40
CA PHE A 410 1.95 4.50 14.53
C PHE A 410 0.81 5.50 14.31
N GLY A 411 -0.38 5.12 14.75
CA GLY A 411 -1.60 5.92 14.73
C GLY A 411 -1.98 6.40 16.12
N LEU A 412 -2.93 7.34 16.16
CA LEU A 412 -3.52 7.86 17.39
C LEU A 412 -5.06 7.86 17.32
N THR A 413 -5.72 7.44 18.39
CA THR A 413 -7.18 7.57 18.56
C THR A 413 -7.54 8.58 19.64
N CYS A 414 -8.48 9.47 19.31
CA CYS A 414 -9.06 10.46 20.24
C CYS A 414 -8.08 11.39 20.95
N GLU A 415 -6.90 11.62 20.36
CA GLU A 415 -5.98 12.67 20.77
C GLU A 415 -6.16 13.88 19.84
N GLU A 416 -6.34 15.07 20.42
CA GLU A 416 -6.40 16.34 19.67
C GLU A 416 -5.02 16.69 19.11
N ASP A 417 -3.97 16.47 19.90
CA ASP A 417 -2.58 16.61 19.47
C ASP A 417 -2.11 15.29 18.83
N ARG A 418 -1.93 15.32 17.51
CA ARG A 418 -1.47 14.17 16.71
C ARG A 418 0.03 14.18 16.44
N SER A 419 0.79 15.07 17.08
CA SER A 419 2.24 15.23 16.85
C SER A 419 3.04 13.95 17.06
N SER A 420 2.57 13.04 17.92
CA SER A 420 3.26 11.79 18.19
C SER A 420 2.88 10.62 17.26
N ALA A 421 1.89 10.77 16.36
CA ALA A 421 1.63 9.75 15.33
C ALA A 421 2.71 9.79 14.23
N GLY A 422 2.71 8.82 13.32
CA GLY A 422 3.61 8.79 12.17
C GLY A 422 4.67 7.70 12.26
N TRP A 423 5.78 7.91 11.56
CA TRP A 423 6.82 6.92 11.37
C TRP A 423 7.91 7.01 12.41
N TYR A 424 8.29 5.85 12.93
CA TYR A 424 9.32 5.68 13.92
C TYR A 424 10.38 4.68 13.44
N LEU A 425 11.63 5.06 13.63
CA LEU A 425 12.76 4.16 13.55
C LEU A 425 13.05 3.64 14.96
N ILE A 426 13.08 2.32 15.09
CA ILE A 426 13.30 1.63 16.35
C ILE A 426 14.58 0.80 16.23
N ASP A 427 15.57 1.14 17.02
CA ASP A 427 16.80 0.38 17.17
C ASP A 427 16.61 -0.67 18.26
N SER A 428 16.55 -1.94 17.88
CA SER A 428 16.26 -3.02 18.81
C SER A 428 17.39 -3.22 19.82
N GLN A 429 18.65 -3.01 19.43
CA GLN A 429 19.78 -3.25 20.34
C GLN A 429 19.85 -2.23 21.48
N SER A 430 19.73 -0.94 21.14
CA SER A 430 19.75 0.17 22.10
C SER A 430 18.38 0.46 22.73
N ARG A 431 17.33 -0.21 22.23
CA ARG A 431 15.93 -0.01 22.64
C ARG A 431 15.51 1.45 22.53
N GLN A 432 15.97 2.13 21.48
CA GLN A 432 15.64 3.52 21.18
C GLN A 432 14.57 3.58 20.11
N MET A 433 13.57 4.41 20.32
CA MET A 433 12.51 4.72 19.38
C MET A 433 12.58 6.21 19.06
N LEU A 434 12.76 6.54 17.79
CA LEU A 434 12.86 7.90 17.30
C LEU A 434 11.79 8.14 16.25
N GLN A 435 10.97 9.18 16.45
CA GLN A 435 10.06 9.64 15.41
C GLN A 435 10.88 10.24 14.28
N VAL A 436 10.79 9.66 13.09
CA VAL A 436 11.51 10.12 11.90
C VAL A 436 10.60 10.94 10.98
N ARG A 437 9.26 10.71 11.02
CA ARG A 437 8.29 11.50 10.27
C ARG A 437 6.93 11.60 11.00
N PRO A 438 6.20 12.72 10.86
CA PRO A 438 4.79 12.82 11.28
C PRO A 438 3.88 11.87 10.45
N PRO A 439 2.60 11.67 10.82
CA PRO A 439 1.68 10.93 9.96
C PRO A 439 1.44 11.74 8.69
N PHE A 440 1.27 11.07 7.56
CA PHE A 440 0.90 11.74 6.31
C PHE A 440 -0.47 12.39 6.49
N GLN A 441 -0.53 13.72 6.44
CA GLN A 441 -1.79 14.49 6.60
C GLN A 441 -2.40 14.82 5.25
N SER A 442 -1.59 14.93 4.19
CA SER A 442 -2.01 15.08 2.80
C SER A 442 -0.92 14.59 1.82
N PHE A 443 -1.24 14.53 0.52
CA PHE A 443 -0.25 14.22 -0.52
C PHE A 443 0.91 15.24 -0.60
N GLU A 444 0.74 16.44 -0.05
CA GLU A 444 1.74 17.51 -0.06
C GLU A 444 2.94 17.17 0.85
N ASP A 445 2.71 16.44 1.95
CA ASP A 445 3.78 15.96 2.86
C ASP A 445 4.75 14.97 2.18
N VAL A 446 4.33 14.35 1.08
CA VAL A 446 5.11 13.40 0.29
C VAL A 446 5.84 14.11 -0.88
N ALA A 447 5.33 15.25 -1.33
CA ALA A 447 5.88 16.03 -2.44
C ALA A 447 7.17 16.79 -2.08
N ASP A 448 7.42 17.03 -0.78
CA ASP A 448 8.61 17.72 -0.26
C ASP A 448 9.85 16.83 -0.12
N VAL A 449 9.83 15.60 -0.65
CA VAL A 449 10.95 14.67 -0.52
C VAL A 449 11.48 14.28 -1.89
N GLU A 450 12.79 14.49 -2.05
CA GLU A 450 13.58 14.46 -3.28
C GLU A 450 13.02 13.53 -4.36
N SER A 451 12.26 14.13 -5.27
CA SER A 451 12.02 13.59 -6.60
C SER A 451 13.31 13.68 -7.42
N GLY A 452 14.26 12.80 -7.08
CA GLY A 452 15.33 12.38 -7.98
C GLY A 452 14.73 11.63 -9.17
N GLY A 453 14.38 12.41 -10.19
CA GLY A 453 13.87 12.03 -11.51
C GLY A 453 13.51 13.33 -12.22
N PRO A 454 13.91 13.55 -13.49
CA PRO A 454 13.90 14.88 -14.07
C PRO A 454 12.48 15.42 -14.02
N ALA A 455 12.32 16.63 -13.47
CA ALA A 455 11.10 17.42 -13.64
C ALA A 455 10.66 17.25 -15.10
N ALA A 456 9.55 16.55 -15.33
CA ALA A 456 8.85 16.63 -16.59
C ALA A 456 8.54 18.12 -16.70
N GLY A 457 9.29 18.81 -17.56
CA GLY A 457 9.25 20.26 -17.64
C GLY A 457 7.79 20.67 -17.78
N ILE A 458 7.33 21.56 -16.90
CA ILE A 458 6.00 22.15 -16.98
C ILE A 458 5.79 22.51 -18.46
N GLN A 459 4.78 21.89 -19.08
CA GLN A 459 4.52 22.14 -20.48
C GLN A 459 3.95 23.55 -20.56
N LEU A 460 4.80 24.51 -20.92
CA LEU A 460 4.43 25.90 -21.10
C LEU A 460 4.00 26.15 -22.54
N THR A 461 3.09 27.09 -22.72
CA THR A 461 2.56 27.51 -24.03
C THR A 461 3.54 28.39 -24.80
N GLY A 462 4.52 29.01 -24.10
CA GLY A 462 5.41 30.03 -24.66
C GLY A 462 4.75 31.41 -24.76
N ILE A 463 3.57 31.58 -24.16
CA ILE A 463 2.83 32.84 -24.08
C ILE A 463 2.88 33.28 -22.62
N GLU A 464 3.72 34.26 -22.32
CA GLU A 464 4.05 34.72 -20.95
C GLU A 464 2.84 34.91 -20.03
N VAL A 465 1.76 35.53 -20.54
CA VAL A 465 0.55 35.80 -19.75
C VAL A 465 -0.24 34.53 -19.41
N ILE A 466 -0.16 33.49 -20.24
CA ILE A 466 -0.82 32.20 -20.02
C ILE A 466 0.05 31.31 -19.13
N ASP A 467 1.36 31.34 -19.37
CA ASP A 467 2.34 30.56 -18.62
C ASP A 467 2.33 30.95 -17.14
N ARG A 468 2.18 32.25 -16.83
CA ARG A 468 1.98 32.72 -15.45
C ARG A 468 0.75 32.10 -14.78
N ALA A 469 -0.35 31.94 -15.51
CA ALA A 469 -1.56 31.31 -14.98
C ALA A 469 -1.41 29.80 -14.83
N ILE A 470 -0.70 29.13 -15.74
CA ILE A 470 -0.36 27.70 -15.62
C ILE A 470 0.47 27.48 -14.36
N GLU A 471 1.53 28.28 -14.17
CA GLU A 471 2.42 28.20 -13.01
C GLU A 471 1.64 28.43 -11.71
N ALA A 472 0.83 29.48 -11.61
CA ALA A 472 0.05 29.78 -10.40
C ALA A 472 -0.97 28.67 -10.05
N ILE A 473 -1.54 28.01 -11.06
CA ILE A 473 -2.49 26.90 -10.82
C ILE A 473 -1.73 25.63 -10.41
N LEU A 474 -0.61 25.30 -11.05
CA LEU A 474 0.20 24.11 -10.74
C LEU A 474 1.01 24.24 -9.44
N SER A 475 1.41 25.44 -9.03
CA SER A 475 2.25 25.67 -7.85
C SER A 475 1.51 25.59 -6.52
N ASN A 476 0.19 25.36 -6.54
CA ASN A 476 -0.71 25.44 -5.38
C ASN A 476 -0.57 26.71 -4.52
N ASP A 477 -0.17 27.82 -5.14
CA ASP A 477 0.04 29.10 -4.46
C ASP A 477 -1.25 29.93 -4.52
N LEU A 478 -1.97 29.97 -3.40
CA LEU A 478 -3.24 30.70 -3.27
C LEU A 478 -3.06 32.20 -3.53
N ASP A 479 -1.97 32.81 -3.05
CA ASP A 479 -1.69 34.23 -3.25
C ASP A 479 -1.44 34.51 -4.74
N ALA A 480 -0.66 33.66 -5.42
CA ALA A 480 -0.42 33.78 -6.85
C ALA A 480 -1.71 33.63 -7.69
N ARG A 481 -2.63 32.76 -7.28
CA ARG A 481 -3.94 32.62 -7.93
C ARG A 481 -4.82 33.84 -7.67
N GLN A 482 -4.86 34.34 -6.44
CA GLN A 482 -5.60 35.56 -6.07
C GLN A 482 -5.17 36.75 -6.91
N GLU A 483 -3.86 36.92 -7.14
CA GLU A 483 -3.32 38.01 -7.98
C GLU A 483 -3.82 37.97 -9.43
N LEU A 484 -4.21 36.79 -9.92
CA LEU A 484 -4.72 36.61 -11.27
C LEU A 484 -6.24 36.77 -11.38
N ILE A 485 -6.97 36.85 -10.27
CA ILE A 485 -8.44 36.94 -10.30
C ILE A 485 -8.90 38.27 -10.88
N HIS A 486 -9.76 38.18 -11.89
CA HIS A 486 -10.50 39.30 -12.45
C HIS A 486 -11.99 39.15 -12.19
N TYR A 487 -12.50 40.00 -11.29
CA TYR A 487 -13.93 40.06 -11.00
C TYR A 487 -14.73 40.68 -12.13
N THR A 488 -15.92 40.15 -12.35
CA THR A 488 -16.92 40.68 -13.27
C THR A 488 -17.91 41.57 -12.52
N THR A 489 -18.40 42.63 -13.16
CA THR A 489 -19.49 43.45 -12.62
C THR A 489 -20.69 43.36 -13.55
N ALA A 490 -21.82 42.89 -13.02
CA ALA A 490 -23.09 42.82 -13.75
C ALA A 490 -24.26 43.25 -12.87
N GLY A 491 -25.40 43.57 -13.49
CA GLY A 491 -26.61 43.91 -12.74
C GLY A 491 -27.18 42.67 -12.03
N CYS A 492 -27.51 42.80 -10.75
CA CYS A 492 -28.13 41.75 -9.95
C CYS A 492 -29.58 41.48 -10.38
N THR A 493 -30.13 40.32 -9.98
CA THR A 493 -31.54 40.00 -10.18
C THR A 493 -32.30 39.68 -8.89
N THR A 494 -33.55 40.15 -8.85
CA THR A 494 -34.55 39.80 -7.82
C THR A 494 -35.40 38.58 -8.18
N ALA A 495 -35.23 38.04 -9.39
CA ALA A 495 -35.98 36.88 -9.85
C ALA A 495 -35.51 35.60 -9.14
N ASP A 496 -36.46 34.80 -8.66
CA ASP A 496 -36.21 33.46 -8.14
C ASP A 496 -35.80 32.51 -9.26
N GLY A 497 -34.72 31.78 -9.06
CA GLY A 497 -34.14 30.86 -10.04
C GLY A 497 -32.80 30.35 -9.55
N LEU A 498 -32.55 29.07 -9.81
CA LEU A 498 -31.27 28.42 -9.57
C LEU A 498 -30.37 28.67 -10.79
N GLY A 499 -29.13 29.09 -10.55
CA GLY A 499 -28.18 29.56 -11.57
C GLY A 499 -28.46 30.95 -12.18
N GLY A 500 -27.42 31.66 -12.62
CA GLY A 500 -27.55 32.91 -13.39
C GLY A 500 -26.91 34.17 -12.75
N PRO A 501 -27.45 35.38 -13.01
CA PRO A 501 -26.91 36.65 -12.50
C PRO A 501 -26.75 36.66 -10.96
N PRO A 502 -25.86 37.50 -10.40
CA PRO A 502 -25.80 37.71 -8.95
C PRO A 502 -27.17 38.11 -8.39
N LYS A 503 -27.53 37.64 -7.19
CA LYS A 503 -28.79 38.02 -6.56
C LYS A 503 -28.69 39.42 -5.94
N CYS A 504 -29.79 40.16 -5.98
CA CYS A 504 -29.86 41.46 -5.31
C CYS A 504 -30.06 41.26 -3.80
N GLU A 505 -29.44 42.12 -2.99
CA GLU A 505 -29.78 42.21 -1.57
C GLU A 505 -31.25 42.66 -1.37
N PRO A 506 -31.88 42.36 -0.21
CA PRO A 506 -33.31 42.62 0.02
C PRO A 506 -33.79 44.06 -0.19
N ASP A 507 -32.88 45.05 -0.19
CA ASP A 507 -33.15 46.47 -0.38
C ASP A 507 -32.60 47.05 -1.69
N GLN A 508 -31.98 46.23 -2.55
CA GLN A 508 -31.43 46.64 -3.84
C GLN A 508 -32.43 46.52 -4.98
N ALA A 509 -32.36 47.46 -5.94
CA ALA A 509 -33.17 47.40 -7.15
C ALA A 509 -32.59 46.39 -8.15
N ASP A 510 -33.46 45.72 -8.91
CA ASP A 510 -33.07 44.86 -10.02
C ASP A 510 -32.14 45.61 -11.00
N GLY A 511 -31.05 44.97 -11.41
CA GLY A 511 -30.01 45.58 -12.24
C GLY A 511 -28.96 46.40 -11.49
N THR A 512 -28.99 46.46 -10.14
CA THR A 512 -27.92 47.11 -9.35
C THR A 512 -26.58 46.41 -9.63
N PRO A 513 -25.50 47.13 -9.97
CA PRO A 513 -24.21 46.51 -10.25
C PRO A 513 -23.64 45.78 -9.03
N VAL A 514 -23.29 44.51 -9.20
CA VAL A 514 -22.64 43.67 -8.21
C VAL A 514 -21.35 43.11 -8.80
N THR A 515 -20.28 43.17 -8.01
CA THR A 515 -18.97 42.60 -8.36
C THR A 515 -18.89 41.19 -7.82
N TYR A 516 -18.56 40.23 -8.68
CA TYR A 516 -18.52 38.81 -8.35
C TYR A 516 -17.55 38.06 -9.28
N PHE A 517 -17.23 36.83 -8.93
CA PHE A 517 -16.45 35.91 -9.73
C PHE A 517 -17.34 34.79 -10.30
N PRO A 518 -17.41 34.62 -11.63
CA PRO A 518 -18.23 33.59 -12.25
C PRO A 518 -17.64 32.17 -12.05
N VAL A 519 -18.48 31.22 -11.61
CA VAL A 519 -18.15 29.79 -11.55
C VAL A 519 -19.23 28.97 -12.24
N LEU A 520 -18.84 27.99 -13.05
CA LEU A 520 -19.75 27.01 -13.64
C LEU A 520 -19.47 25.63 -13.04
N GLY A 521 -20.50 24.97 -12.50
CA GLY A 521 -20.40 23.59 -12.01
C GLY A 521 -21.16 22.60 -12.90
N PRO A 522 -21.18 21.30 -12.53
CA PRO A 522 -21.80 20.21 -13.30
C PRO A 522 -23.32 20.33 -13.54
N GLY A 523 -23.98 21.27 -12.86
CA GLY A 523 -25.41 21.50 -12.98
C GLY A 523 -25.78 22.93 -13.33
N GLU A 524 -25.14 23.93 -12.70
CA GLU A 524 -25.53 25.34 -12.82
C GLU A 524 -24.37 26.30 -12.55
N GLY A 525 -24.51 27.55 -12.99
CA GLY A 525 -23.57 28.63 -12.71
C GLY A 525 -23.82 29.29 -11.36
N SER A 526 -22.75 29.62 -10.64
CA SER A 526 -22.78 30.26 -9.32
C SER A 526 -21.92 31.53 -9.32
N PRO A 527 -22.49 32.70 -8.98
CA PRO A 527 -21.71 33.91 -8.75
C PRO A 527 -21.09 33.87 -7.34
N VAL A 528 -19.76 33.93 -7.25
CA VAL A 528 -18.99 33.93 -6.00
C VAL A 528 -18.61 35.36 -5.62
N MET A 529 -18.87 35.77 -4.38
CA MET A 529 -18.52 37.13 -3.94
C MET A 529 -17.03 37.21 -3.57
N PRO A 530 -16.39 38.41 -3.66
CA PRO A 530 -14.96 38.56 -3.36
C PRO A 530 -14.53 38.03 -1.99
N GLU A 531 -15.40 38.10 -0.99
CA GLU A 531 -15.17 37.57 0.35
C GLU A 531 -15.10 36.04 0.42
N ASP A 532 -15.65 35.33 -0.56
CA ASP A 532 -15.72 33.87 -0.62
C ASP A 532 -14.79 33.27 -1.69
N ILE A 533 -13.97 34.11 -2.34
CA ILE A 533 -13.14 33.69 -3.47
C ILE A 533 -12.13 32.61 -3.08
N ASP A 534 -11.53 32.72 -1.90
CA ASP A 534 -10.45 31.82 -1.45
C ASP A 534 -10.92 30.38 -1.46
N ASN A 535 -12.11 30.10 -0.90
CA ASN A 535 -12.71 28.77 -0.89
C ASN A 535 -12.98 28.19 -2.29
N THR A 536 -13.07 29.07 -3.29
CA THR A 536 -13.37 28.70 -4.68
C THR A 536 -12.11 28.43 -5.49
N ILE A 537 -11.01 29.11 -5.16
CA ILE A 537 -9.73 29.02 -5.88
C ILE A 537 -8.69 28.17 -5.15
N ASP A 538 -9.01 27.71 -3.93
CA ASP A 538 -8.25 26.76 -3.12
C ASP A 538 -8.47 25.30 -3.60
N PHE A 539 -8.01 25.14 -4.83
CA PHE A 539 -7.90 23.98 -5.70
C PHE A 539 -6.64 23.12 -5.70
N VAL A 540 -6.69 21.79 -5.77
CA VAL A 540 -5.52 21.02 -6.22
C VAL A 540 -5.79 20.38 -7.57
N VAL A 541 -4.86 20.57 -8.51
CA VAL A 541 -4.90 19.95 -9.85
C VAL A 541 -3.80 18.89 -9.94
N LYS A 542 -4.06 17.79 -10.66
CA LYS A 542 -3.08 16.75 -10.94
C LYS A 542 -2.09 17.18 -12.02
N GLU A 543 -2.61 17.65 -13.15
CA GLU A 543 -1.81 18.01 -14.33
C GLU A 543 -2.59 18.96 -15.24
N LEU A 544 -1.85 19.71 -16.05
CA LEU A 544 -2.40 20.44 -17.19
C LEU A 544 -2.66 19.44 -18.33
N TYR A 545 -3.93 19.16 -18.60
CA TYR A 545 -4.35 18.25 -19.64
C TYR A 545 -4.29 18.89 -21.04
N ALA A 546 -4.70 20.16 -21.16
CA ALA A 546 -4.62 20.92 -22.40
C ALA A 546 -4.68 22.42 -22.18
N ALA A 547 -4.19 23.19 -23.15
CA ALA A 547 -4.39 24.63 -23.22
C ALA A 547 -4.87 25.00 -24.62
N PHE A 548 -5.83 25.92 -24.72
CA PHE A 548 -6.37 26.35 -26.01
C PHE A 548 -6.69 27.84 -26.03
N ARG A 549 -6.69 28.39 -27.24
CA ARG A 549 -7.17 29.73 -27.58
C ARG A 549 -8.50 29.63 -28.32
N ARG A 550 -9.46 30.50 -28.00
CA ARG A 550 -10.71 30.61 -28.78
C ARG A 550 -10.54 31.55 -29.97
N LEU A 551 -10.97 31.10 -31.15
CA LEU A 551 -10.86 31.83 -32.42
C LEU A 551 -12.02 32.81 -32.64
N ASP A 552 -13.18 32.53 -32.04
CA ASP A 552 -14.37 33.39 -32.09
C ASP A 552 -15.03 33.47 -30.70
N PRO A 553 -14.69 34.48 -29.87
CA PRO A 553 -15.22 34.62 -28.51
C PRO A 553 -16.64 35.22 -28.47
N THR A 554 -17.42 35.19 -29.57
CA THR A 554 -18.75 35.81 -29.68
C THR A 554 -19.85 35.22 -28.78
N GLU A 555 -19.54 34.27 -27.91
CA GLU A 555 -20.46 33.84 -26.86
C GLU A 555 -20.49 34.90 -25.74
N VAL A 556 -21.42 35.85 -25.91
CA VAL A 556 -21.59 37.04 -25.04
C VAL A 556 -22.52 36.74 -23.86
N ASP A 557 -22.28 35.65 -23.14
CA ASP A 557 -22.87 35.56 -21.81
C ASP A 557 -22.16 36.58 -20.91
N ILE A 558 -22.85 37.70 -20.68
CA ILE A 558 -22.34 38.81 -19.89
C ILE A 558 -22.11 38.42 -18.43
N TYR A 559 -22.72 37.32 -17.97
CA TYR A 559 -22.59 36.83 -16.59
C TYR A 559 -21.52 35.75 -16.45
N TYR A 560 -21.28 34.98 -17.52
CA TYR A 560 -20.29 33.91 -17.58
C TYR A 560 -19.38 34.09 -18.79
N PRO A 561 -18.51 35.13 -18.79
CA PRO A 561 -17.63 35.41 -19.91
C PRO A 561 -16.73 34.21 -20.18
N ALA A 562 -16.68 33.76 -21.43
CA ALA A 562 -16.02 32.50 -21.75
C ALA A 562 -14.51 32.64 -22.07
N GLY A 563 -13.98 33.86 -22.02
CA GLY A 563 -12.54 34.15 -22.12
C GLY A 563 -11.91 34.01 -23.51
N VAL A 564 -10.64 34.39 -23.61
CA VAL A 564 -9.81 34.23 -24.81
C VAL A 564 -9.07 32.89 -24.77
N TYR A 565 -8.66 32.45 -23.59
CA TYR A 565 -7.94 31.19 -23.39
C TYR A 565 -8.67 30.28 -22.40
N GLY A 566 -8.43 28.97 -22.54
CA GLY A 566 -8.86 27.96 -21.58
C GLY A 566 -7.71 27.02 -21.25
N LEU A 567 -7.54 26.75 -19.95
CA LEU A 567 -6.60 25.77 -19.43
C LEU A 567 -7.41 24.64 -18.79
N VAL A 568 -7.28 23.43 -19.31
CA VAL A 568 -7.98 22.24 -18.80
C VAL A 568 -7.03 21.51 -17.88
N PHE A 569 -7.40 21.43 -16.61
CA PHE A 569 -6.68 20.64 -15.62
C PHE A 569 -7.53 19.46 -15.19
N SER A 570 -6.91 18.30 -15.04
CA SER A 570 -7.55 17.17 -14.38
C SER A 570 -7.32 17.25 -12.88
N PHE A 571 -8.30 16.81 -12.10
CA PHE A 571 -8.12 16.64 -10.66
C PHE A 571 -7.50 15.29 -10.32
N PRO A 572 -6.89 15.17 -9.13
CA PRO A 572 -6.47 13.89 -8.61
C PRO A 572 -7.63 12.86 -8.62
N PRO A 573 -7.34 11.56 -8.84
CA PRO A 573 -8.36 10.53 -8.74
C PRO A 573 -9.02 10.53 -7.35
N GLY A 574 -10.36 10.43 -7.29
CA GLY A 574 -11.11 10.36 -6.03
C GLY A 574 -11.95 11.60 -5.73
N ASP A 575 -11.72 12.72 -6.42
CA ASP A 575 -12.61 13.87 -6.36
C ASP A 575 -13.96 13.56 -7.01
N SER A 576 -15.03 14.15 -6.47
CA SER A 576 -16.36 14.10 -7.09
C SER A 576 -16.41 14.82 -8.45
N LEU A 577 -15.41 15.68 -8.70
CA LEU A 577 -15.15 16.39 -9.94
C LEU A 577 -13.94 15.74 -10.64
N THR A 578 -13.95 15.69 -11.96
CA THR A 578 -12.85 15.13 -12.76
C THR A 578 -11.83 16.18 -13.17
N GLY A 579 -12.15 17.48 -13.02
CA GLY A 579 -11.24 18.57 -13.32
C GLY A 579 -11.90 19.95 -13.35
N VAL A 580 -11.10 20.93 -13.80
CA VAL A 580 -11.50 22.33 -13.94
C VAL A 580 -10.95 22.93 -15.24
N THR A 581 -11.77 23.73 -15.92
CA THR A 581 -11.31 24.60 -16.99
C THR A 581 -11.15 26.02 -16.44
N VAL A 582 -9.92 26.52 -16.39
CA VAL A 582 -9.61 27.89 -16.00
C VAL A 582 -9.72 28.78 -17.23
N ARG A 583 -10.64 29.75 -17.22
CA ARG A 583 -10.84 30.70 -18.33
C ARG A 583 -10.06 31.98 -18.08
N LEU A 584 -9.32 32.42 -19.10
CA LEU A 584 -8.50 33.62 -19.03
C LEU A 584 -8.94 34.69 -20.03
N ASP A 585 -8.76 35.97 -19.69
CA ASP A 585 -8.83 37.07 -20.66
C ASP A 585 -7.56 37.19 -21.51
N ASP A 586 -7.48 38.22 -22.35
CA ASP A 586 -6.33 38.51 -23.21
C ASP A 586 -5.07 38.95 -22.44
N GLN A 587 -5.21 39.25 -21.14
CA GLN A 587 -4.12 39.61 -20.23
C GLN A 587 -3.67 38.44 -19.34
N GLY A 588 -4.26 37.26 -19.50
CA GLY A 588 -3.94 36.08 -18.70
C GLY A 588 -4.55 36.08 -17.30
N ARG A 589 -5.53 36.97 -17.04
CA ARG A 589 -6.24 36.99 -15.75
C ARG A 589 -7.35 35.96 -15.75
N ILE A 590 -7.52 35.27 -14.63
CA ILE A 590 -8.57 34.28 -14.41
C ILE A 590 -9.91 35.00 -14.27
N ILE A 591 -10.85 34.71 -15.16
CA ILE A 591 -12.14 35.39 -15.23
C ILE A 591 -13.32 34.47 -14.92
N ARG A 592 -13.10 33.15 -14.95
CA ARG A 592 -14.13 32.12 -14.69
C ARG A 592 -13.48 30.76 -14.46
N LEU A 593 -14.11 29.94 -13.62
CA LEU A 593 -13.77 28.52 -13.44
C LEU A 593 -14.94 27.63 -13.87
N ASP A 594 -14.66 26.61 -14.67
CA ASP A 594 -15.65 25.60 -15.09
C ASP A 594 -15.28 24.25 -14.48
N PHE A 595 -15.92 23.84 -13.38
CA PHE A 595 -15.74 22.53 -12.77
C PHE A 595 -16.63 21.49 -13.46
N PHE A 596 -16.07 20.32 -13.73
CA PHE A 596 -16.76 19.29 -14.49
C PHE A 596 -16.55 17.88 -13.89
N ILE A 597 -17.48 16.97 -14.21
CA ILE A 597 -17.44 15.55 -13.84
C ILE A 597 -17.19 14.62 -15.04
N GLN A 598 -17.09 15.20 -16.24
CA GLN A 598 -16.86 14.47 -17.48
C GLN A 598 -15.35 14.34 -17.74
N PRO A 599 -14.89 13.37 -18.53
CA PRO A 599 -13.47 13.24 -18.86
C PRO A 599 -12.90 14.55 -19.46
N PRO A 600 -11.65 14.94 -19.13
CA PRO A 600 -11.06 16.21 -19.58
C PRO A 600 -11.09 16.42 -21.10
N GLU A 601 -10.96 15.37 -21.92
CA GLU A 601 -11.12 15.44 -23.38
C GLU A 601 -12.43 16.10 -23.83
N THR A 602 -13.51 15.93 -23.08
CA THR A 602 -14.83 16.51 -23.41
C THR A 602 -14.85 18.03 -23.32
N GLN A 603 -13.90 18.64 -22.61
CA GLN A 603 -13.79 20.09 -22.45
C GLN A 603 -13.10 20.77 -23.63
N ILE A 604 -12.51 19.97 -24.52
CA ILE A 604 -11.78 20.43 -25.71
C ILE A 604 -12.65 20.25 -26.98
N ASP A 605 -13.73 19.46 -26.91
CA ASP A 605 -14.56 19.12 -28.06
C ASP A 605 -15.52 20.27 -28.44
N GLY A 606 -15.01 21.23 -29.22
CA GLY A 606 -15.81 22.33 -29.77
C GLY A 606 -15.20 22.90 -31.06
N GLN A 607 -16.04 23.24 -32.04
CA GLN A 607 -15.58 24.01 -33.20
C GLN A 607 -15.18 25.43 -32.77
N GLY A 608 -14.04 25.94 -33.27
CA GLY A 608 -13.63 27.33 -33.04
C GLY A 608 -12.55 27.54 -31.97
N ILE A 609 -11.75 26.52 -31.64
CA ILE A 609 -10.57 26.63 -30.78
C ILE A 609 -9.27 26.24 -31.52
N GLU A 610 -8.15 26.80 -31.06
CA GLU A 610 -6.79 26.48 -31.46
C GLU A 610 -6.06 25.90 -30.23
N LEU A 611 -5.54 24.67 -30.33
CA LEU A 611 -4.79 24.03 -29.24
C LEU A 611 -3.38 24.61 -29.15
N LEU A 612 -3.01 25.06 -27.95
CA LEU A 612 -1.70 25.56 -27.58
C LEU A 612 -0.85 24.46 -26.94
N ILE A 613 -1.50 23.61 -26.13
CA ILE A 613 -0.91 22.39 -25.54
C ILE A 613 -1.84 21.24 -25.88
N GLN A 614 -1.27 20.18 -26.45
CA GLN A 614 -2.00 18.97 -26.78
C GLN A 614 -2.00 18.00 -25.59
N PRO A 615 -3.10 17.25 -25.38
CA PRO A 615 -3.10 16.13 -24.46
C PRO A 615 -2.00 15.13 -24.84
N ALA A 616 -1.32 14.56 -23.85
CA ALA A 616 -0.45 13.43 -24.10
C ALA A 616 -1.28 12.30 -24.71
N THR A 617 -0.89 11.84 -25.90
CA THR A 617 -1.49 10.65 -26.51
C THR A 617 -0.86 9.42 -25.86
N ASP A 618 -1.57 8.80 -24.92
CA ASP A 618 -1.32 7.41 -24.53
C ASP A 618 -1.78 6.42 -25.61
#